data_AF-A0A821KU53-F1
#
_entry.id   AF-A0A821KU53-F1
#
_cell.length_a   1.000
_cell.length_b   1.000
_cell.length_c   1.000
_cell.angle_alpha   90.00
_cell.angle_beta   90.00
_cell.angle_gamma   90.00
#
_symmetry.space_group_name_H-M   'P 1'
#
loop_
_entity.id
_entity.type
_entity.pdbx_description
1 polymer ?
#
loop_
_entity_poly.entity_id
_entity_poly.type
_entity_poly.pdbx_seq_one_letter_code
_entity_poly.pdbx_strand_id
1 'polypeptide(L)'
;YASSRQEADYHGGIRPVSKFPKRIMVWLGACGKGLTTPIIFKPGETLIHTNYFEVVLPHAQAEGERLLGSDFMYQQDNASPHTHKDSLVWIKSNFTRFIDEKKWPPNSPDLNILDYHVWDAIGHNMH
;
A
#
# COMPACT_ATOMS: atom_id res chain seq x y z
N TYR A 1 -34.92 -19.16 7.43
CA TYR A 1 -33.87 -18.93 8.44
C TYR A 1 -33.42 -20.31 8.89
N ALA A 2 -32.15 -20.69 8.70
CA ALA A 2 -31.68 -22.03 9.06
C ALA A 2 -31.76 -22.21 10.58
N SER A 3 -32.41 -23.27 11.02
CA SER A 3 -32.72 -23.59 12.41
C SER A 3 -31.59 -24.38 13.10
N SER A 4 -30.59 -24.83 12.34
CA SER A 4 -29.42 -25.53 12.86
C SER A 4 -28.18 -25.33 11.99
N ARG A 5 -26.99 -25.59 12.55
CA ARG A 5 -25.70 -25.58 11.82
C ARG A 5 -25.71 -26.56 10.64
N GLN A 6 -26.26 -27.76 10.83
CA GLN A 6 -26.33 -28.78 9.76
C GLN A 6 -27.22 -28.35 8.59
N GLU A 7 -28.30 -27.61 8.86
CA GLU A 7 -29.18 -27.07 7.81
C GLU A 7 -28.49 -25.95 7.02
N ALA A 8 -27.71 -25.09 7.70
CA ALA A 8 -26.91 -24.06 7.05
C ALA A 8 -25.79 -24.64 6.16
N ASP A 9 -25.19 -25.75 6.58
CA ASP A 9 -24.15 -26.48 5.84
C ASP A 9 -24.74 -27.14 4.57
N TYR A 10 -25.94 -27.71 4.68
CA TYR A 10 -26.66 -28.35 3.56
C TYR A 10 -27.09 -27.33 2.48
N HIS A 11 -27.44 -26.11 2.88
CA HIS A 11 -27.83 -25.04 1.95
C HIS A 11 -26.64 -24.34 1.27
N GLY A 12 -25.41 -24.83 1.44
CA GLY A 12 -24.22 -24.22 0.84
C GLY A 12 -23.86 -22.85 1.43
N GLY A 13 -24.35 -22.55 2.65
CA GLY A 13 -24.08 -21.29 3.35
C GLY A 13 -22.65 -21.18 3.88
N ILE A 14 -21.90 -22.28 3.89
CA ILE A 14 -20.48 -22.29 4.27
C ILE A 14 -19.62 -22.26 3.02
N ARG A 15 -18.99 -21.11 2.79
CA ARG A 15 -17.79 -21.03 1.94
C ARG A 15 -16.57 -21.36 2.82
N PRO A 16 -15.94 -22.54 2.70
CA PRO A 16 -14.70 -22.82 3.41
C PRO A 16 -13.62 -21.85 2.90
N VAL A 17 -13.30 -20.85 3.72
CA VAL A 17 -12.14 -19.99 3.53
C VAL A 17 -10.97 -20.55 4.32
N SER A 18 -9.79 -20.59 3.71
CA SER A 18 -8.54 -20.87 4.43
C SER A 18 -8.45 -19.95 5.66
N LYS A 19 -8.17 -20.51 6.84
CA LYS A 19 -7.97 -19.75 8.08
C LYS A 19 -6.80 -18.75 7.97
N PHE A 20 -5.86 -19.02 7.06
CA PHE A 20 -4.74 -18.16 6.71
C PHE A 20 -4.61 -18.13 5.18
N PRO A 21 -5.38 -17.27 4.49
CA PRO A 21 -5.20 -17.15 3.05
C PRO A 21 -3.76 -16.72 2.77
N LYS A 22 -3.16 -17.26 1.71
CA LYS A 22 -1.85 -16.78 1.25
C LYS A 22 -2.03 -15.32 0.85
N ARG A 23 -1.24 -14.44 1.45
CA ARG A 23 -1.24 -13.00 1.19
C ARG A 23 0.10 -12.61 0.59
N ILE A 24 0.04 -11.75 -0.40
CA ILE A 24 1.21 -11.10 -1.01
C ILE A 24 1.03 -9.61 -0.73
N MET A 25 2.07 -8.97 -0.22
CA MET A 25 2.09 -7.53 -0.10
C MET A 25 2.59 -6.92 -1.41
N VAL A 26 1.93 -5.86 -1.86
CA VAL A 26 2.34 -5.07 -3.03
C VAL A 26 2.48 -3.63 -2.59
N TRP A 27 3.57 -3.00 -3.00
CA TRP A 27 3.73 -1.55 -2.89
C TRP A 27 3.64 -0.92 -4.28
N LEU A 28 2.93 0.20 -4.35
CA LEU A 28 2.71 0.99 -5.56
C LEU A 28 2.78 2.47 -5.22
N GLY A 29 3.28 3.27 -6.15
CA GLY A 29 3.05 4.72 -6.20
C GLY A 29 2.15 5.09 -7.38
N ALA A 30 1.46 6.22 -7.27
CA ALA A 30 0.57 6.72 -8.30
C ALA A 30 0.73 8.23 -8.47
N CYS A 31 0.62 8.71 -9.70
CA CYS A 31 0.63 10.13 -10.03
C CYS A 31 -0.24 10.41 -11.26
N GLY A 32 -0.39 11.69 -11.62
CA GLY A 32 -1.18 12.10 -12.79
C GLY A 32 -0.68 11.55 -14.14
N LYS A 33 0.53 10.98 -14.21
CA LYS A 33 1.08 10.32 -15.41
C LYS A 33 0.99 8.79 -15.38
N GLY A 34 0.45 8.21 -14.32
CA GLY A 34 0.28 6.76 -14.17
C GLY A 34 0.87 6.21 -12.88
N LEU A 35 1.01 4.89 -12.86
CA LEU A 35 1.52 4.12 -11.73
C LEU A 35 3.04 3.90 -11.84
N THR A 36 3.68 3.71 -10.70
CA THR A 36 5.04 3.16 -10.66
C THR A 36 5.01 1.69 -11.06
N THR A 37 6.17 1.13 -11.39
CA THR A 37 6.35 -0.32 -11.39
C THR A 37 6.06 -0.85 -9.98
N PRO A 38 5.19 -1.88 -9.81
CA PRO A 38 4.87 -2.42 -8.49
C PRO A 38 6.07 -3.15 -7.88
N ILE A 39 6.26 -3.00 -6.57
CA ILE A 39 7.12 -3.90 -5.80
C ILE A 39 6.23 -5.00 -5.23
N ILE A 40 6.50 -6.24 -5.64
CA ILE A 40 5.78 -7.41 -5.14
C ILE A 40 6.69 -8.14 -4.14
N PHE A 41 6.26 -8.18 -2.89
CA PHE A 41 6.99 -8.83 -1.81
C PHE A 41 6.84 -10.35 -1.90
N LYS A 42 7.79 -11.12 -1.36
CA LYS A 42 7.64 -12.57 -1.33
C LYS A 42 6.45 -12.96 -0.45
N PRO A 43 5.78 -14.10 -0.70
CA PRO A 43 4.69 -14.56 0.15
C PRO A 43 5.11 -14.63 1.63
N GLY A 44 4.36 -13.93 2.49
CA GLY A 44 4.65 -13.84 3.92
C GLY A 44 5.57 -12.69 4.36
N GLU A 45 6.22 -12.00 3.42
CA GLU A 45 6.92 -10.74 3.72
C GLU A 45 5.91 -9.58 3.83
N THR A 46 6.27 -8.59 4.64
CA THR A 46 5.50 -7.36 4.85
C THR A 46 6.43 -6.15 4.80
N LEU A 47 5.86 -4.96 4.65
CA LEU A 47 6.58 -3.71 4.76
C LEU A 47 6.98 -3.48 6.21
N ILE A 48 8.27 -3.30 6.44
CA ILE A 48 8.89 -2.92 7.70
C ILE A 48 9.81 -1.72 7.43
N HIS A 49 10.28 -1.05 8.48
CA HIS A 49 11.09 0.15 8.28
C HIS A 49 12.36 -0.11 7.46
N THR A 50 13.05 -1.25 7.65
CA THR A 50 14.29 -1.57 6.91
C THR A 50 14.05 -1.70 5.41
N ASN A 51 13.16 -2.59 4.98
CA ASN A 51 12.85 -2.74 3.56
C ASN A 51 12.14 -1.50 2.97
N TYR A 52 11.51 -0.66 3.81
CA TYR A 52 10.97 0.61 3.34
C TYR A 52 12.09 1.56 2.91
N PHE A 53 13.08 1.85 3.77
CA PHE A 53 14.14 2.80 3.38
C PHE A 53 15.24 2.20 2.48
N GLU A 54 15.45 0.88 2.52
CA GLU A 54 16.48 0.22 1.71
C GLU A 54 16.01 -0.10 0.29
N VAL A 55 14.71 -0.36 0.10
CA VAL A 55 14.17 -0.84 -1.19
C VAL A 55 13.09 0.09 -1.71
N VAL A 56 12.05 0.37 -0.92
CA VAL A 56 10.87 1.08 -1.41
C VAL A 56 11.17 2.55 -1.69
N LEU A 57 11.82 3.27 -0.77
CA LEU A 57 12.08 4.69 -0.93
C LEU A 57 13.03 5.00 -2.11
N PRO A 58 14.15 4.27 -2.33
CA PRO A 58 14.97 4.46 -3.54
C PRO A 58 14.19 4.20 -4.84
N HIS A 59 13.35 3.16 -4.85
CA HIS A 59 12.50 2.85 -6.00
C HIS A 59 11.46 3.94 -6.24
N ALA A 60 10.81 4.43 -5.18
CA ALA A 60 9.83 5.51 -5.25
C ALA A 60 10.46 6.81 -5.78
N GLN A 61 11.70 7.12 -5.36
CA GLN A 61 12.43 8.27 -5.88
C GLN A 61 12.71 8.14 -7.36
N ALA A 62 13.30 7.01 -7.79
CA ALA A 62 13.64 6.79 -9.19
C ALA A 62 12.40 6.82 -10.11
N GLU A 63 11.29 6.20 -9.68
CA GLU A 63 10.04 6.21 -10.44
C GLU A 63 9.38 7.59 -10.45
N GLY A 64 9.45 8.33 -9.33
CA GLY A 64 9.01 9.71 -9.26
C GLY A 64 9.77 10.61 -10.23
N GLU A 65 11.10 10.50 -10.27
CA GLU A 65 11.95 11.22 -11.22
C GLU A 65 11.62 10.83 -12.67
N ARG A 66 11.45 9.53 -12.95
CA ARG A 66 11.08 9.02 -14.28
C ARG A 66 9.73 9.56 -14.75
N LEU A 67 8.73 9.59 -13.88
CA LEU A 67 7.38 10.00 -14.22
C LEU A 67 7.26 11.52 -14.25
N LEU A 68 7.65 12.19 -13.16
CA LEU A 68 7.31 13.59 -12.88
C LEU A 68 8.49 14.56 -13.05
N GLY A 69 9.71 14.06 -13.25
CA GLY A 69 10.93 14.86 -13.17
C GLY A 69 11.40 15.03 -11.73
N SER A 70 12.45 15.82 -11.50
CA SER A 70 13.13 15.91 -10.19
C SER A 70 12.41 16.73 -9.11
N ASP A 71 11.41 17.55 -9.46
CA ASP A 71 10.71 18.44 -8.53
C ASP A 71 9.28 17.97 -8.20
N PHE A 72 9.14 16.69 -7.87
CA PHE A 72 7.85 16.13 -7.45
C PHE A 72 7.67 16.17 -5.93
N MET A 73 6.40 16.19 -5.51
CA MET A 73 6.02 16.07 -4.09
C MET A 73 5.80 14.60 -3.75
N TYR A 74 6.60 14.05 -2.85
CA TYR A 74 6.38 12.72 -2.30
C TYR A 74 5.29 12.74 -1.21
N GLN A 75 4.38 11.78 -1.23
CA GLN A 75 3.32 11.61 -0.23
C GLN A 75 3.29 10.15 0.24
N GLN A 76 3.10 9.98 1.55
CA GLN A 76 2.89 8.69 2.23
C GLN A 76 1.86 8.87 3.35
N ASP A 77 1.24 7.79 3.81
CA ASP A 77 0.42 7.80 5.03
C ASP A 77 1.29 7.71 6.30
N ASN A 78 0.63 7.70 7.46
CA ASN A 78 1.30 7.65 8.76
C ASN A 78 1.51 6.22 9.31
N ALA A 79 1.62 5.20 8.45
CA ALA A 79 1.95 3.84 8.89
C ALA A 79 3.30 3.78 9.63
N SER A 80 3.47 2.78 10.51
CA SER A 80 4.67 2.68 11.36
C SER A 80 6.00 2.61 10.58
N PRO A 81 6.13 1.89 9.45
CA PRO A 81 7.34 1.95 8.62
C PRO A 81 7.60 3.34 8.04
N HIS A 82 6.55 4.08 7.68
CA HIS A 82 6.65 5.38 7.01
C HIS A 82 7.09 6.50 7.96
N THR A 83 6.72 6.39 9.24
CA THR A 83 7.05 7.35 10.30
C THR A 83 8.27 6.94 11.12
N HIS A 84 8.93 5.83 10.77
CA HIS A 84 10.16 5.40 11.44
C HIS A 84 11.29 6.43 11.24
N LYS A 85 12.13 6.59 12.27
CA LYS A 85 13.22 7.59 12.27
C LYS A 85 14.11 7.48 11.04
N ASP A 86 14.56 6.27 10.70
CA ASP A 86 15.48 6.05 9.58
C ASP A 86 14.83 6.34 8.23
N SER A 87 13.55 5.99 8.08
CA SER A 87 12.76 6.30 6.89
C SER A 87 12.57 7.80 6.72
N LEU A 88 12.27 8.53 7.80
CA LEU A 88 12.17 9.99 7.77
C LEU A 88 13.51 10.68 7.51
N VAL A 89 14.63 10.14 8.02
CA VAL A 89 15.97 10.63 7.69
C VAL A 89 16.24 10.46 6.21
N TRP A 90 15.98 9.26 5.66
CA TRP A 90 16.14 8.99 4.24
C TRP A 90 15.30 9.96 3.39
N ILE A 91 14.01 10.14 3.72
CA ILE A 91 13.11 11.03 2.98
C ILE A 91 13.64 12.46 2.95
N LYS A 92 14.04 13.00 4.11
CA LYS A 92 14.56 14.37 4.24
C LYS A 92 15.87 14.59 3.49
N SER A 93 16.67 13.54 3.32
CA SER A 93 17.94 13.61 2.60
C SER A 93 17.81 13.49 1.09
N ASN A 94 16.75 12.83 0.58
CA ASN A 94 16.68 12.43 -0.84
C ASN A 94 15.52 13.07 -1.60
N PHE A 95 14.36 13.34 -0.97
CA PHE A 95 13.26 14.03 -1.66
C PHE A 95 13.37 15.54 -1.47
N THR A 96 13.32 16.29 -2.57
CA THR A 96 13.27 17.76 -2.54
C THR A 96 11.99 18.27 -1.88
N ARG A 97 10.86 17.60 -2.11
CA ARG A 97 9.55 17.97 -1.56
C ARG A 97 8.84 16.73 -1.08
N PHE A 98 8.31 16.77 0.14
CA PHE A 98 7.48 15.71 0.68
C PHE A 98 6.41 16.26 1.63
N ILE A 99 5.32 15.52 1.79
CA ILE A 99 4.30 15.75 2.81
C ILE A 99 4.80 15.07 4.09
N ASP A 100 5.12 15.88 5.10
CA ASP A 100 5.54 15.36 6.40
C ASP A 100 4.37 14.70 7.16
N GLU A 101 4.73 13.87 8.13
CA GLU A 101 3.80 13.08 8.93
C GLU A 101 2.78 13.93 9.73
N LYS A 102 3.09 15.21 9.97
CA LYS A 102 2.22 16.14 10.69
C LYS A 102 1.21 16.81 9.75
N LYS A 103 1.50 16.85 8.45
CA LYS A 103 0.62 17.40 7.40
C LYS A 103 -0.34 16.36 6.84
N TRP A 104 -0.06 15.07 7.00
CA TRP A 104 -0.98 14.01 6.60
C TRP A 104 -2.00 13.73 7.73
N PRO A 105 -3.31 13.93 7.51
CA PRO A 105 -4.31 13.65 8.52
C PRO A 105 -4.44 12.13 8.79
N PRO A 106 -4.59 11.72 10.06
CA PRO A 106 -4.77 10.31 10.39
C PRO A 106 -6.08 9.77 9.83
N ASN A 107 -6.12 8.49 9.48
CA ASN A 107 -7.31 7.77 9.00
C ASN A 107 -8.02 8.44 7.82
N SER A 108 -7.26 8.98 6.86
CA SER A 108 -7.80 9.69 5.69
C SER A 108 -7.50 8.95 4.37
N PRO A 109 -8.04 7.73 4.17
CA PRO A 109 -7.87 6.98 2.92
C PRO A 109 -8.55 7.68 1.73
N ASP A 110 -9.55 8.52 1.99
CA ASP A 110 -10.23 9.36 1.00
C ASP A 110 -9.31 10.40 0.34
N LEU A 111 -8.18 10.73 0.98
CA LEU A 111 -7.18 11.65 0.44
C LEU A 111 -6.06 10.93 -0.34
N ASN A 112 -5.99 9.61 -0.28
CA ASN A 112 -4.97 8.81 -0.95
C ASN A 112 -5.53 8.16 -2.23
N ILE A 113 -5.02 8.55 -3.40
CA ILE A 113 -5.44 8.00 -4.70
C ILE A 113 -5.30 6.48 -4.78
N LEU A 114 -4.33 5.90 -4.07
CA LEU A 114 -4.19 4.46 -4.01
C LEU A 114 -5.40 3.81 -3.34
N ASP A 115 -5.87 4.39 -2.22
CA ASP A 115 -6.91 3.81 -1.38
C ASP A 115 -8.32 4.09 -1.89
N TYR A 116 -8.62 5.31 -2.34
CA TYR A 116 -9.97 5.65 -2.82
C TYR A 116 -10.25 5.16 -4.26
N HIS A 117 -9.22 4.76 -5.03
CA HIS A 117 -9.41 4.39 -6.43
C HIS A 117 -8.60 3.18 -6.91
N VAL A 118 -7.26 3.23 -6.83
CA VAL A 118 -6.40 2.24 -7.52
C VAL A 118 -6.62 0.83 -6.99
N TRP A 119 -6.65 0.66 -5.67
CA TRP A 119 -6.84 -0.67 -5.07
C TRP A 119 -8.23 -1.24 -5.31
N ASP A 120 -9.27 -0.40 -5.30
CA ASP A 120 -10.63 -0.79 -5.63
C ASP A 120 -10.73 -1.27 -7.09
N ALA A 121 -10.14 -0.51 -8.03
CA ALA A 121 -10.10 -0.90 -9.43
C ALA A 121 -9.33 -2.21 -9.65
N ILE A 122 -8.20 -2.43 -8.95
CA ILE A 122 -7.46 -3.71 -9.03
C ILE A 122 -8.31 -4.85 -8.46
N GLY A 123 -8.95 -4.66 -7.30
CA GLY A 123 -9.78 -5.67 -6.66
C GLY A 123 -10.94 -6.13 -7.54
N HIS A 124 -11.61 -5.20 -8.22
CA HIS A 124 -12.70 -5.52 -9.16
C HIS A 124 -12.24 -6.38 -10.35
N ASN A 125 -11.00 -6.25 -10.79
CA ASN A 125 -10.45 -7.02 -11.94
C ASN A 125 -9.81 -8.36 -11.52
N MET A 126 -9.75 -8.68 -10.24
CA MET A 126 -9.20 -9.94 -9.71
C MET A 126 -10.26 -11.02 -9.47
N HIS A 127 -11.51 -10.76 -9.84
CA HIS A 127 -12.66 -11.69 -9.77
C HIS A 127 -13.02 -12.25 -11.14
#